data_AF-A0A1I7RJI0-F1
#
_entry.id   AF-A0A1I7RJI0-F1
#
_cell.length_a   1.000
_cell.length_b   1.000
_cell.length_c   1.000
_cell.angle_alpha   90.00
_cell.angle_beta   90.00
_cell.angle_gamma   90.00
#
_symmetry.space_group_name_H-M   'P 1'
#
loop_
_entity.id
_entity.type
_entity.pdbx_description
1 polymer ?
#
loop_
_entity_poly.entity_id
_entity_poly.type
_entity_poly.pdbx_seq_one_letter_code
_entity_poly.pdbx_strand_id
1 'polypeptide(L)'
;MDGKSWMERASTVPATRFDMVGLQEKFENELKTKHAKAFGICPIRRRIYDELFDELIRQVTINCAERGLLMLRVRDEIHLTILSYQSLLESAIAYGVRKAIVVEQEQHQAVRNLAEEKILNQKLTERIAELEKTLAEEKTVRVEELKLLEQTMKDENERLNESNKTLKMHLQAILQMDQQLITQQQSLSDAIKN
;
A
#
# COMPACT_ATOMS: atom_id res chain seq x y z
N MET A 1 40.95 13.21 -57.22
CA MET A 1 41.63 14.29 -56.48
C MET A 1 42.28 13.64 -55.27
N ASP A 2 43.58 13.38 -55.36
CA ASP A 2 44.33 12.63 -54.36
C ASP A 2 44.40 13.42 -53.04
N GLY A 3 43.62 12.97 -52.06
CA GLY A 3 43.61 13.52 -50.71
C GLY A 3 44.89 13.16 -49.98
N LYS A 4 45.88 14.05 -49.98
CA LYS A 4 47.08 13.91 -49.16
C LYS A 4 46.70 14.10 -47.69
N SER A 5 46.71 13.03 -46.89
CA SER A 5 46.65 13.15 -45.43
C SER A 5 48.03 13.52 -44.90
N TRP A 6 48.09 14.61 -44.16
CA TRP A 6 49.30 15.02 -43.46
C TRP A 6 49.32 14.34 -42.10
N MET A 7 50.35 13.56 -41.83
CA MET A 7 50.60 12.95 -40.52
C MET A 7 51.86 13.57 -39.93
N GLU A 8 51.68 14.38 -38.90
CA GLU A 8 52.79 14.91 -38.12
C GLU A 8 53.27 13.82 -37.15
N ARG A 9 54.56 13.48 -37.22
CA ARG A 9 55.17 12.51 -36.32
C ARG A 9 55.56 13.22 -35.02
N ALA A 10 55.37 12.52 -33.91
CA ALA A 10 55.86 12.99 -32.62
C ALA A 10 57.39 13.22 -32.68
N SER A 11 57.86 14.32 -32.10
CA SER A 11 59.29 14.60 -32.01
C SER A 11 60.01 13.46 -31.30
N THR A 12 61.18 13.06 -31.79
CA THR A 12 62.06 12.05 -31.18
C THR A 12 63.22 12.67 -30.42
N VAL A 13 63.30 14.01 -30.39
CA VAL A 13 64.38 14.74 -29.72
C VAL A 13 64.13 14.73 -28.20
N PRO A 14 65.13 14.34 -27.38
CA PRO A 14 65.03 14.45 -25.93
C PRO A 14 64.81 15.89 -25.49
N ALA A 15 63.90 16.10 -24.54
CA ALA A 15 63.59 17.43 -24.01
C ALA A 15 64.72 17.97 -23.13
N THR A 16 65.04 19.25 -23.30
CA THR A 16 65.95 19.98 -22.42
C THR A 16 65.22 20.54 -21.19
N ARG A 17 65.97 21.02 -20.21
CA ARG A 17 65.39 21.72 -19.05
C ARG A 17 64.59 22.95 -19.45
N PHE A 18 65.00 23.68 -20.49
CA PHE A 18 64.26 24.85 -20.97
C PHE A 18 62.94 24.44 -21.63
N ASP A 19 62.92 23.33 -22.37
CA ASP A 19 61.68 22.80 -22.96
C ASP A 19 60.65 22.42 -21.88
N MET A 20 61.12 21.86 -20.76
CA MET A 20 60.28 21.52 -19.61
C MET A 20 59.65 22.75 -18.96
N VAL A 21 60.42 23.84 -18.79
CA VAL A 21 59.89 25.11 -18.26
C VAL A 21 58.84 25.67 -19.23
N GLY A 22 59.11 25.67 -20.53
CA GLY A 22 58.16 26.12 -21.54
C GLY A 22 56.88 25.28 -21.58
N LEU A 23 56.98 23.96 -21.37
CA LEU A 23 55.82 23.08 -21.26
C LEU A 23 54.97 23.40 -20.04
N GLN A 24 55.60 23.64 -18.88
CA GLN A 24 54.90 24.05 -17.66
C GLN A 24 54.16 25.37 -17.86
N GLU A 25 54.81 26.39 -18.42
CA GLU A 25 54.20 27.69 -18.68
C GLU A 25 53.01 27.58 -19.64
N LYS A 26 53.14 26.78 -20.71
CA LYS A 26 52.03 26.50 -21.64
C LYS A 26 50.85 25.86 -20.91
N PHE A 27 51.11 24.82 -20.13
CA PHE A 27 50.09 24.12 -19.35
C PHE A 27 49.34 25.07 -18.39
N GLU A 28 50.07 25.88 -17.62
CA GLU A 28 49.48 26.86 -16.70
C GLU A 28 48.67 27.93 -17.45
N ASN A 29 49.18 28.42 -18.57
CA ASN A 29 48.49 29.39 -19.41
C ASN A 29 47.22 28.80 -20.02
N GLU A 30 47.24 27.53 -20.45
CA GLU A 30 46.05 26.86 -20.95
C GLU A 30 44.97 26.72 -19.89
N LEU A 31 45.34 26.32 -18.67
CA LEU A 31 44.40 26.22 -17.56
C LEU A 31 43.74 27.57 -17.25
N LYS A 32 44.52 28.65 -17.24
CA LYS A 32 44.03 30.02 -17.02
C LYS A 32 43.13 30.49 -18.16
N THR A 33 43.60 30.35 -19.40
CA THR A 33 42.91 30.84 -20.61
C THR A 33 41.58 30.11 -20.84
N LYS A 34 41.56 28.80 -20.59
CA LYS A 34 40.34 27.98 -20.72
C LYS A 34 39.47 28.03 -19.45
N HIS A 35 39.81 28.87 -18.47
CA HIS A 35 39.10 29.04 -17.19
C HIS A 35 38.76 27.70 -16.50
N ALA A 36 39.74 26.81 -16.43
CA ALA A 36 39.59 25.53 -15.74
C ALA A 36 39.31 25.76 -14.25
N LYS A 37 38.31 25.05 -13.70
CA LYS A 37 37.99 25.14 -12.27
C LYS A 37 39.18 24.62 -11.46
N ALA A 38 39.49 25.27 -10.33
CA ALA A 38 40.53 24.82 -9.40
C ALA A 38 40.06 23.62 -8.55
N PHE A 39 38.77 23.54 -8.23
CA PHE A 39 38.20 22.51 -7.35
C PHE A 39 37.02 21.78 -8.02
N GLY A 40 36.74 20.56 -7.54
CA GLY A 40 35.67 19.70 -8.06
C GLY A 40 35.99 19.08 -9.43
N ILE A 41 34.97 18.45 -10.04
CA ILE A 41 35.08 17.81 -11.35
C ILE A 41 35.08 18.88 -12.45
N CYS A 42 36.10 18.86 -13.31
CA CYS A 42 36.26 19.81 -14.40
C CYS A 42 36.75 19.10 -15.68
N PRO A 43 35.91 18.99 -16.73
CA PRO A 43 36.29 18.34 -17.99
C PRO A 43 37.44 19.07 -18.71
N ILE A 44 37.45 20.39 -18.66
CA ILE A 44 38.50 21.22 -19.27
C ILE A 44 39.85 20.91 -18.61
N ARG A 45 39.89 20.93 -17.28
CA ARG A 45 41.10 20.57 -16.53
C ARG A 45 41.53 19.15 -16.86
N ARG A 46 40.59 18.20 -16.83
CA ARG A 46 40.89 16.79 -17.12
C ARG A 46 41.60 16.64 -18.46
N ARG A 47 41.04 17.22 -19.51
CA ARG A 47 41.61 17.18 -20.86
C ARG A 47 43.03 17.78 -20.94
N ILE A 48 43.26 18.94 -20.33
CA ILE A 48 44.59 19.59 -20.34
C ILE A 48 45.62 18.73 -19.60
N TYR A 49 45.22 18.07 -18.51
CA TYR A 49 46.09 17.11 -17.81
C TYR A 49 46.34 15.85 -18.63
N ASP A 50 45.35 15.34 -19.36
CA ASP A 50 45.53 14.19 -20.25
C ASP A 50 46.52 14.53 -21.39
N GLU A 51 46.37 15.71 -22.02
CA GLU A 51 47.31 16.23 -23.03
C GLU A 51 48.73 16.39 -22.47
N LEU A 52 48.88 16.93 -21.24
CA LEU A 52 50.18 17.02 -20.57
C LEU A 52 50.78 15.64 -20.27
N PHE A 53 49.96 14.69 -19.81
CA PHE A 53 50.44 13.37 -19.44
C PHE A 53 50.91 12.56 -20.66
N ASP A 54 50.25 12.73 -21.79
CA ASP A 54 50.68 12.16 -23.07
C ASP A 54 52.05 12.70 -23.51
N GLU A 55 52.28 14.00 -23.34
CA GLU A 55 53.58 14.62 -23.62
C GLU A 55 54.67 14.13 -22.66
N LEU A 56 54.35 13.96 -21.37
CA LEU A 56 55.28 13.36 -20.39
C LEU A 56 55.61 11.90 -20.74
N ILE A 57 54.62 11.10 -21.14
CA ILE A 57 54.84 9.73 -21.61
C ILE A 57 55.76 9.74 -22.83
N ARG A 58 55.54 10.64 -23.81
CA ARG A 58 56.42 10.78 -24.98
C ARG A 58 57.87 11.06 -24.57
N GLN A 59 58.09 12.05 -23.71
CA GLN A 59 59.44 12.43 -23.26
C GLN A 59 60.12 11.31 -22.47
N VAL A 60 59.39 10.62 -21.59
CA VAL A 60 59.90 9.48 -20.83
C VAL A 60 60.24 8.31 -21.75
N THR A 61 59.41 8.05 -22.76
CA THR A 61 59.63 6.99 -23.76
C THR A 61 60.90 7.23 -24.57
N ILE A 62 61.19 8.48 -24.94
CA ILE A 62 62.43 8.84 -25.64
C ILE A 62 63.66 8.53 -24.78
N ASN A 63 63.58 8.75 -23.48
CA ASN A 63 64.68 8.44 -22.56
C ASN A 63 64.81 6.93 -22.30
N CYS A 64 63.70 6.23 -22.12
CA CYS A 64 63.64 4.79 -21.87
C CYS A 64 62.24 4.27 -22.24
N ALA A 65 62.19 3.46 -23.29
CA ALA A 65 60.93 2.99 -23.87
C ALA A 65 60.12 2.12 -22.89
N GLU A 66 60.80 1.32 -22.07
CA GLU A 66 60.19 0.45 -21.07
C GLU A 66 59.49 1.25 -19.98
N ARG A 67 60.08 2.38 -19.57
CA ARG A 67 59.47 3.30 -18.60
C ARG A 67 58.26 4.00 -19.19
N GLY A 68 58.36 4.41 -20.45
CA GLY A 68 57.24 4.97 -21.20
C GLY A 68 56.05 4.00 -21.30
N LEU A 69 56.33 2.75 -21.64
CA LEU A 69 55.33 1.69 -21.70
C LEU A 69 54.68 1.42 -20.34
N LEU A 70 55.44 1.47 -19.26
CA LEU A 70 54.89 1.33 -17.92
C LEU A 70 53.96 2.51 -17.56
N MET A 71 54.37 3.74 -17.83
CA MET A 71 53.52 4.92 -17.59
C MET A 71 52.23 4.87 -18.41
N LEU A 72 52.30 4.41 -19.67
CA LEU A 72 51.14 4.20 -20.52
C LEU A 72 50.14 3.23 -19.88
N ARG A 73 50.61 2.09 -19.37
CA ARG A 73 49.74 1.10 -18.70
C ARG A 73 49.10 1.66 -17.43
N VAL A 74 49.87 2.42 -16.63
CA VAL A 74 49.33 3.07 -15.43
C VAL A 74 48.25 4.09 -15.79
N ARG A 75 48.44 4.87 -16.86
CA ARG A 75 47.43 5.79 -17.38
C ARG A 75 46.12 5.06 -17.70
N ASP A 76 46.23 3.98 -18.47
CA ASP A 76 45.08 3.24 -18.98
C ASP A 76 44.31 2.56 -17.84
N GLU A 77 45.01 2.05 -16.82
CA GLU A 77 44.40 1.51 -15.59
C GLU A 77 43.62 2.58 -14.80
N ILE A 78 44.21 3.77 -14.64
CA ILE A 78 43.53 4.90 -13.98
C ILE A 78 42.29 5.32 -14.78
N HIS A 79 42.38 5.35 -16.12
CA HIS A 79 41.25 5.68 -16.99
C HIS A 79 40.13 4.66 -16.83
N LEU A 80 40.46 3.37 -16.84
CA LEU A 80 39.49 2.29 -16.61
C LEU A 80 38.83 2.40 -15.24
N THR A 81 39.60 2.73 -14.21
CA THR A 81 39.08 2.96 -12.85
C THR A 81 38.11 4.14 -12.78
N ILE A 82 38.42 5.25 -13.46
CA ILE A 82 37.52 6.41 -13.49
C ILE A 82 36.23 6.08 -14.26
N LEU A 83 36.33 5.39 -15.39
CA LEU A 83 35.18 4.97 -16.20
C LEU A 83 34.26 4.01 -15.42
N SER A 84 34.83 3.08 -14.65
CA SER A 84 34.04 2.16 -13.82
C SER A 84 33.29 2.92 -12.71
N TYR A 85 33.93 3.89 -12.05
CA TYR A 85 33.25 4.77 -11.09
C TYR A 85 32.15 5.61 -11.73
N GLN A 86 32.35 6.12 -12.94
CA GLN A 86 31.32 6.87 -13.67
C GLN A 86 30.10 5.97 -13.97
N SER A 87 30.32 4.77 -14.50
CA SER A 87 29.25 3.80 -14.77
C SER A 87 28.48 3.40 -13.51
N LEU A 88 29.20 3.20 -12.39
CA LEU A 88 28.58 2.93 -11.09
C LEU A 88 27.73 4.11 -10.60
N LEU A 89 28.23 5.34 -10.73
CA LEU A 89 27.50 6.54 -10.34
C LEU A 89 26.23 6.73 -11.18
N GLU A 90 26.32 6.55 -12.50
CA GLU A 90 25.17 6.60 -13.41
C GLU A 90 24.11 5.56 -13.02
N SER A 91 24.55 4.33 -12.71
CA SER A 91 23.68 3.26 -12.25
C SER A 91 23.00 3.59 -10.91
N ALA A 92 23.73 4.18 -9.96
CA ALA A 92 23.21 4.58 -8.66
C ALA A 92 22.18 5.72 -8.79
N ILE A 93 22.45 6.71 -9.62
CA ILE A 93 21.51 7.81 -9.91
C ILE A 93 20.24 7.25 -10.55
N ALA A 94 20.38 6.38 -11.57
CA ALA A 94 19.23 5.77 -12.22
C ALA A 94 18.38 4.93 -11.25
N TYR A 95 19.02 4.19 -10.33
CA TYR A 95 18.32 3.49 -9.26
C TYR A 95 17.54 4.45 -8.35
N GLY A 96 18.18 5.54 -7.90
CA GLY A 96 17.54 6.54 -7.05
C GLY A 96 16.29 7.15 -7.69
N VAL A 97 16.38 7.52 -8.98
CA VAL A 97 15.24 8.06 -9.74
C VAL A 97 14.11 7.03 -9.86
N ARG A 98 14.42 5.78 -10.23
CA ARG A 98 13.42 4.71 -10.31
C ARG A 98 12.73 4.48 -8.96
N LYS A 99 13.49 4.46 -7.87
CA LYS A 99 12.92 4.22 -6.54
C LYS A 99 12.02 5.37 -6.10
N ALA A 100 12.38 6.61 -6.40
CA ALA A 100 11.53 7.78 -6.15
C ALA A 100 10.18 7.68 -6.86
N ILE A 101 10.18 7.31 -8.15
CA ILE A 101 8.95 7.11 -8.95
C ILE A 101 8.09 5.99 -8.36
N VAL A 102 8.69 4.85 -7.97
CA VAL A 102 7.96 3.74 -7.36
C VAL A 102 7.28 4.17 -6.07
N VAL A 103 7.99 4.89 -5.20
CA VAL A 103 7.43 5.38 -3.94
C VAL A 103 6.27 6.35 -4.19
N GLU A 104 6.40 7.26 -5.16
CA GLU A 104 5.34 8.19 -5.53
C GLU A 104 4.08 7.44 -6.02
N GLN A 105 4.26 6.42 -6.89
CA GLN A 105 3.15 5.58 -7.37
C GLN A 105 2.47 4.80 -6.23
N GLU A 106 3.24 4.20 -5.34
CA GLU A 106 2.73 3.48 -4.17
C GLU A 106 1.93 4.40 -3.24
N GLN A 107 2.42 5.63 -3.01
CA GLN A 107 1.71 6.64 -2.22
C GLN A 107 0.39 7.03 -2.89
N HIS A 108 0.39 7.31 -4.19
CA HIS A 108 -0.84 7.61 -4.93
C HIS A 108 -1.84 6.47 -4.87
N GLN A 109 -1.38 5.22 -5.00
CA GLN A 109 -2.26 4.06 -4.89
C GLN A 109 -2.84 3.92 -3.48
N ALA A 110 -2.02 4.07 -2.44
CA ALA A 110 -2.47 4.02 -1.06
C ALA A 110 -3.53 5.08 -0.75
N VAL A 111 -3.35 6.31 -1.26
CA VAL A 111 -4.32 7.41 -1.10
C VAL A 111 -5.64 7.08 -1.81
N ARG A 112 -5.58 6.52 -3.02
CA ARG A 112 -6.79 6.07 -3.75
C ARG A 112 -7.53 4.98 -3.00
N ASN A 113 -6.82 3.92 -2.59
CA ASN A 113 -7.40 2.83 -1.82
C ASN A 113 -8.04 3.34 -0.52
N LEU A 114 -7.37 4.25 0.20
CA LEU A 114 -7.92 4.84 1.42
C LEU A 114 -9.22 5.62 1.16
N ALA A 115 -9.32 6.34 0.04
CA ALA A 115 -10.53 7.05 -0.32
C ALA A 115 -11.69 6.07 -0.63
N GLU A 116 -11.42 5.01 -1.39
CA GLU A 116 -12.38 3.96 -1.71
C GLU A 116 -12.88 3.24 -0.45
N GLU A 117 -11.95 2.84 0.43
CA GLU A 117 -12.27 2.17 1.70
C GLU A 117 -13.05 3.08 2.65
N LYS A 118 -12.80 4.39 2.65
CA LYS A 118 -13.60 5.35 3.43
C LYS A 118 -15.05 5.43 2.93
N ILE A 119 -15.24 5.48 1.61
CA ILE A 119 -16.58 5.49 1.00
C ILE A 119 -17.31 4.19 1.31
N LEU A 120 -16.62 3.05 1.21
CA LEU A 120 -17.21 1.75 1.51
C LEU A 120 -17.60 1.64 2.99
N ASN A 121 -16.73 2.07 3.90
CA ASN A 121 -17.04 2.10 5.33
C ASN A 121 -18.26 2.96 5.63
N GLN A 122 -18.37 4.16 5.04
CA GLN A 122 -19.54 5.02 5.20
C GLN A 122 -20.83 4.31 4.77
N LYS A 123 -20.83 3.70 3.58
CA LYS A 123 -22.00 2.94 3.08
C LYS A 123 -22.37 1.77 3.99
N LEU A 124 -21.37 1.04 4.50
CA LEU A 124 -21.60 -0.06 5.42
C LEU A 124 -22.17 0.44 6.76
N THR A 125 -21.67 1.56 7.29
CA THR A 125 -22.21 2.16 8.51
C THR A 125 -23.66 2.64 8.35
N GLU A 126 -23.98 3.24 7.20
CA GLU A 126 -25.36 3.63 6.88
C GLU A 126 -26.27 2.40 6.79
N ARG A 127 -25.81 1.32 6.14
CA ARG A 127 -26.57 0.08 6.03
C ARG A 127 -26.79 -0.61 7.37
N ILE A 128 -25.79 -0.60 8.25
CA ILE A 128 -25.93 -1.13 9.62
C ILE A 128 -26.99 -0.32 10.37
N ALA A 129 -26.92 1.01 10.33
CA ALA A 129 -27.90 1.86 11.01
C ALA A 129 -29.35 1.64 10.50
N GLU A 130 -29.51 1.44 9.19
CA GLU A 130 -30.81 1.12 8.59
C GLU A 130 -31.34 -0.24 9.08
N LEU A 131 -30.49 -1.28 9.09
CA LEU A 131 -30.87 -2.61 9.55
C LEU A 131 -31.19 -2.63 11.06
N GLU A 132 -30.42 -1.89 11.87
CA GLU A 132 -30.68 -1.73 13.30
C GLU A 132 -32.04 -1.07 13.55
N LYS A 133 -32.40 -0.05 12.76
CA LYS A 133 -33.71 0.59 12.83
C LYS A 133 -34.83 -0.39 12.46
N THR A 134 -34.71 -1.12 11.36
CA THR A 134 -35.73 -2.10 10.96
C THR A 134 -35.90 -3.21 11.99
N LEU A 135 -34.79 -3.69 12.58
CA LEU A 135 -34.81 -4.71 13.62
C LEU A 135 -35.50 -4.19 14.90
N ALA A 136 -35.27 -2.93 15.26
CA ALA A 136 -35.92 -2.31 16.41
C ALA A 136 -37.44 -2.19 16.18
N GLU A 137 -37.86 -1.72 15.01
CA GLU A 137 -39.28 -1.62 14.63
C GLU A 137 -39.95 -3.01 14.66
N GLU A 138 -39.35 -4.03 14.05
CA GLU A 138 -39.88 -5.39 14.03
C GLU A 138 -39.99 -5.98 15.46
N LYS A 139 -39.01 -5.74 16.33
CA LYS A 139 -39.08 -6.14 17.74
C LYS A 139 -40.23 -5.46 18.47
N THR A 140 -40.48 -4.17 18.23
CA THR A 140 -41.59 -3.46 18.88
C THR A 140 -42.94 -4.02 18.45
N VAL A 141 -43.14 -4.24 17.14
CA VAL A 141 -44.36 -4.84 16.59
C VAL A 141 -44.56 -6.25 17.17
N ARG A 142 -43.50 -7.07 17.22
CA ARG A 142 -43.56 -8.42 17.78
C ARG A 142 -43.99 -8.43 19.25
N VAL A 143 -43.48 -7.49 20.05
CA VAL A 143 -43.87 -7.35 21.47
C VAL A 143 -45.33 -6.91 21.60
N GLU A 144 -45.82 -6.04 20.73
CA GLU A 144 -47.23 -5.63 20.72
C GLU A 144 -48.17 -6.77 20.30
N GLU A 145 -47.81 -7.53 19.26
CA GLU A 145 -48.54 -8.72 18.82
C GLU A 145 -48.67 -9.75 19.94
N LEU A 146 -47.56 -10.04 20.65
CA LEU A 146 -47.57 -10.98 21.77
C LEU A 146 -48.46 -10.50 22.92
N LYS A 147 -48.43 -9.20 23.25
CA LYS A 147 -49.30 -8.62 24.28
C LYS A 147 -50.78 -8.73 23.91
N LEU A 148 -51.13 -8.44 22.65
CA LEU A 148 -52.50 -8.55 22.17
C LEU A 148 -52.97 -10.01 22.21
N LEU A 149 -52.11 -10.94 21.78
CA LEU A 149 -52.42 -12.36 21.82
C LEU A 149 -52.63 -12.84 23.27
N GLU A 150 -51.75 -12.46 24.21
CA GLU A 150 -51.91 -12.77 25.64
C GLU A 150 -53.24 -12.24 26.20
N GLN A 151 -53.64 -11.02 25.83
CA GLN A 151 -54.94 -10.45 26.24
C GLN A 151 -56.10 -11.27 25.67
N THR A 152 -56.11 -11.57 24.37
CA THR A 152 -57.17 -12.37 23.75
C THR A 152 -57.29 -13.76 24.35
N MET A 153 -56.16 -14.43 24.62
CA MET A 153 -56.14 -15.74 25.27
C MET A 153 -56.65 -15.67 26.71
N LYS A 154 -56.37 -14.56 27.41
CA LYS A 154 -56.88 -14.35 28.77
C LYS A 154 -58.40 -14.15 28.76
N ASP A 155 -58.91 -13.29 27.89
CA ASP A 155 -60.35 -13.03 27.73
C ASP A 155 -61.10 -14.31 27.34
N GLU A 156 -60.53 -15.13 26.44
CA GLU A 156 -61.12 -16.39 26.03
C GLU A 156 -61.12 -17.43 27.15
N ASN A 157 -60.04 -17.52 27.94
CA ASN A 157 -60.02 -18.35 29.14
C ASN A 157 -61.05 -17.91 30.18
N GLU A 158 -61.23 -16.60 30.39
CA GLU A 158 -62.25 -16.06 31.29
C GLU A 158 -63.66 -16.44 30.83
N ARG A 159 -63.98 -16.27 29.54
CA ARG A 159 -65.26 -16.69 28.94
C ARG A 159 -65.50 -18.20 29.06
N LEU A 160 -64.48 -19.02 28.77
CA LEU A 160 -64.56 -20.47 28.91
C LEU A 160 -64.76 -20.89 30.37
N ASN A 161 -64.14 -20.18 31.32
CA ASN A 161 -64.30 -20.45 32.74
C ASN A 161 -65.71 -20.07 33.24
N GLU A 162 -66.27 -18.95 32.78
CA GLU A 162 -67.66 -18.56 33.04
C GLU A 162 -68.65 -19.56 32.47
N SER A 163 -68.47 -19.98 31.22
CA SER A 163 -69.28 -21.03 30.58
C SER A 163 -69.19 -22.38 31.31
N ASN A 164 -67.99 -22.77 31.77
CA ASN A 164 -67.82 -23.97 32.59
C ASN A 164 -68.54 -23.86 33.95
N LYS A 165 -68.55 -22.67 34.57
CA LYS A 165 -69.29 -22.44 35.83
C LYS A 165 -70.80 -22.57 35.60
N THR A 166 -71.35 -21.97 34.56
CA THR A 166 -72.79 -22.08 34.25
C THR A 166 -73.17 -23.51 33.91
N LEU A 167 -72.38 -24.23 33.10
CA LEU A 167 -72.61 -25.64 32.81
C LEU A 167 -72.56 -26.51 34.08
N LYS A 168 -71.61 -26.27 35.00
CA LYS A 168 -71.58 -26.95 36.31
C LYS A 168 -72.84 -26.68 37.14
N MET A 169 -73.32 -25.44 37.18
CA MET A 169 -74.56 -25.09 37.87
C MET A 169 -75.77 -25.80 37.25
N HIS A 170 -75.86 -25.84 35.92
CA HIS A 170 -76.90 -26.59 35.21
C HIS A 170 -76.84 -28.09 35.51
N LEU A 171 -75.64 -28.69 35.51
CA LEU A 171 -75.45 -30.10 35.82
C LEU A 171 -75.86 -30.41 37.27
N GLN A 172 -75.50 -29.55 38.22
CA GLN A 172 -75.93 -29.68 39.61
C GLN A 172 -77.45 -29.57 39.77
N ALA A 173 -78.09 -28.65 39.05
CA ALA A 173 -79.54 -28.53 39.05
C ALA A 173 -80.24 -29.78 38.48
N ILE A 174 -79.73 -30.34 37.39
CA ILE A 174 -80.24 -31.60 36.81
C ILE A 174 -80.04 -32.76 37.79
N LEU A 175 -78.86 -32.89 38.39
CA LEU A 175 -78.59 -33.93 39.39
C LEU A 175 -79.49 -33.81 40.62
N GLN A 176 -79.81 -32.59 41.06
CA GLN A 176 -80.77 -32.36 42.14
C GLN A 176 -82.19 -32.74 41.72
N MET A 177 -82.60 -32.44 40.48
CA MET A 177 -83.89 -32.90 39.93
C MET A 177 -83.96 -34.43 39.83
N ASP A 178 -82.90 -35.09 39.37
CA ASP A 178 -82.81 -36.55 39.30
C ASP A 178 -82.86 -37.19 40.70
N GLN A 179 -82.16 -36.61 41.69
CA GLN A 179 -82.26 -37.05 43.09
C GLN A 179 -83.67 -36.89 43.63
N GLN A 180 -84.35 -35.76 43.35
CA GLN A 180 -85.74 -35.53 43.74
C GLN A 180 -86.68 -36.58 43.12
N LEU A 181 -86.49 -36.90 41.83
CA LEU A 181 -87.23 -37.96 41.13
C LEU A 181 -86.99 -39.34 41.74
N ILE A 182 -85.74 -39.69 42.11
CA ILE A 182 -85.41 -40.95 42.78
C ILE A 182 -86.08 -41.02 44.17
N THR A 183 -86.02 -39.94 44.97
CA THR A 183 -86.73 -39.90 46.27
C THR A 183 -88.26 -39.97 46.11
N GLN A 184 -88.83 -39.37 45.06
CA GLN A 184 -90.26 -39.50 44.77
C GLN A 184 -90.61 -40.95 44.38
N GLN A 185 -89.80 -41.61 43.55
CA GLN A 185 -89.98 -43.02 43.20
C GLN A 185 -89.81 -43.96 44.41
N GLN A 186 -88.88 -43.67 45.33
CA GLN A 186 -88.73 -44.41 46.59
C GLN A 186 -89.93 -44.20 47.52
N SER A 187 -90.42 -42.96 47.67
CA SER A 187 -91.62 -42.67 48.47
C SER A 187 -92.90 -43.32 47.91
N LEU A 188 -93.01 -43.43 46.58
CA LEU A 188 -94.09 -44.16 45.91
C LEU A 188 -93.94 -45.69 46.08
N SER A 189 -92.72 -46.23 46.03
CA SER A 189 -92.46 -47.65 46.31
C SER A 189 -92.72 -48.02 47.78
N ASP A 190 -92.43 -47.13 48.73
CA ASP A 190 -92.67 -47.35 50.15
C ASP A 190 -94.17 -47.18 50.50
N ALA A 191 -94.90 -46.35 49.77
CA ALA A 191 -96.37 -46.24 49.86
C ALA A 191 -97.12 -47.45 49.26
N ILE A 192 -96.48 -48.24 48.40
CA ILE A 192 -97.05 -49.47 47.81
C ILE A 192 -96.72 -50.72 48.68
N LYS A 193 -95.78 -50.61 49.62
CA LYS A 193 -95.35 -51.71 50.52
C LYS A 193 -96.01 -51.71 51.91
N ASN A 194 -96.94 -50.80 52.19
CA ASN A 194 -97.86 -50.83 53.34
C ASN A 194 -99.29 -51.02 52.86
#